data_AF-A0A7Z9HUF2-F1
#
_entry.id   AF-A0A7Z9HUF2-F1
#
_cell.length_a   1.000
_cell.length_b   1.000
_cell.length_c   1.000
_cell.angle_alpha   90.00
_cell.angle_beta   90.00
_cell.angle_gamma   90.00
#
_symmetry.space_group_name_H-M   'P 1'
#
loop_
_entity.id
_entity.type
_entity.pdbx_description
1 polymer ?
#
loop_
_entity_poly.entity_id
_entity_poly.type
_entity_poly.pdbx_seq_one_letter_code
_entity_poly.pdbx_strand_id
1 'polypeptide(L)'
;AYTKRAKDQRMAVMVRVLGNMTNPKMRKQAIKTASKRLRDQQAIYLIDGPDAASLARLFKRSAPTLIVASPANGDITIASSAPSENPKVATLVNGKIPDLELSNVHFLLNGDESDYAALDEFLARPEEKETWNLDPSIVSEAERAEGFVPLFDGKTLDGWWMKDDNKEAFHASEDGFIEWRAHGGGALMTAKRYGNFICRMQYKIMPGGNSGVWFRAPRGARQSKIGFEVQMRGDNDFDELDKGCTGAIYDVIPPAARPARKEGLWNDIEVICDGPNVKITLNGTIVQDVSFDDTEELKYRLRSGFICLTDHSDYTAFRNIRIKEL
;
A
#
# COMPACT_ATOMS: atom_id res chain seq x y z
N ALA A 1 16.59 -6.38 -11.88
CA ALA A 1 15.11 -6.38 -11.90
C ALA A 1 14.52 -5.95 -10.56
N TYR A 2 14.77 -6.68 -9.46
CA TYR A 2 14.18 -6.39 -8.14
C TYR A 2 14.46 -4.98 -7.58
N THR A 3 15.69 -4.48 -7.71
CA THR A 3 16.06 -3.13 -7.22
C THR A 3 15.32 -2.02 -7.95
N LYS A 4 15.11 -2.15 -9.26
CA LYS A 4 14.31 -1.21 -10.07
C LYS A 4 12.85 -1.21 -9.60
N ARG A 5 12.26 -2.39 -9.42
CA ARG A 5 10.87 -2.53 -8.92
C ARG A 5 10.70 -1.92 -7.52
N ALA A 6 11.62 -2.22 -6.61
CA ALA A 6 11.56 -1.72 -5.24
C ALA A 6 11.62 -0.19 -5.19
N LYS A 7 12.49 0.44 -6.02
CA LYS A 7 12.59 1.90 -6.13
C LYS A 7 11.24 2.55 -6.45
N ASP A 8 10.54 2.03 -7.45
CA ASP A 8 9.25 2.59 -7.90
C ASP A 8 8.12 2.40 -6.87
N GLN A 9 8.33 1.49 -5.91
CA GLN A 9 7.42 1.15 -4.82
C GLN A 9 7.78 1.81 -3.47
N ARG A 10 8.84 2.65 -3.43
CA ARG A 10 9.40 3.21 -2.17
C ARG A 10 9.89 2.11 -1.21
N MET A 11 10.48 1.06 -1.77
CA MET A 11 11.04 -0.07 -1.04
C MET A 11 12.54 -0.21 -1.34
N ALA A 12 13.26 -0.90 -0.46
CA ALA A 12 14.65 -1.29 -0.67
C ALA A 12 14.76 -2.82 -0.74
N VAL A 13 15.73 -3.31 -1.52
CA VAL A 13 16.10 -4.73 -1.52
C VAL A 13 17.13 -4.97 -0.43
N MET A 14 16.91 -5.99 0.40
CA MET A 14 17.91 -6.48 1.35
C MET A 14 18.49 -7.81 0.88
N VAL A 15 19.80 -7.93 0.88
CA VAL A 15 20.54 -9.14 0.46
C VAL A 15 21.30 -9.70 1.66
N ARG A 16 20.94 -10.89 2.12
CA ARG A 16 21.70 -11.64 3.12
C ARG A 16 22.93 -12.26 2.49
N VAL A 17 24.10 -11.67 2.71
CA VAL A 17 25.33 -12.00 1.95
C VAL A 17 25.88 -13.38 2.30
N LEU A 18 25.77 -13.78 3.57
CA LEU A 18 26.42 -14.98 4.08
C LEU A 18 25.50 -16.20 4.12
N GLY A 19 24.18 -16.00 4.02
CA GLY A 19 23.19 -17.07 4.15
C GLY A 19 23.46 -17.94 5.39
N ASN A 20 23.55 -19.25 5.18
CA ASN A 20 23.79 -20.23 6.25
C ASN A 20 25.27 -20.64 6.38
N MET A 21 26.21 -19.89 5.79
CA MET A 21 27.64 -20.27 5.83
C MET A 21 28.22 -20.12 7.24
N THR A 22 28.87 -21.18 7.73
CA THR A 22 29.53 -21.21 9.05
C THR A 22 31.06 -21.16 8.96
N ASN A 23 31.67 -21.64 7.87
CA ASN A 23 33.13 -21.69 7.72
C ASN A 23 33.75 -20.28 7.59
N PRO A 24 34.65 -19.85 8.51
CA PRO A 24 35.20 -18.48 8.49
C PRO A 24 35.97 -18.10 7.22
N LYS A 25 36.70 -19.05 6.61
CA LYS A 25 37.45 -18.79 5.37
C LYS A 25 36.49 -18.53 4.21
N MET A 26 35.44 -19.34 4.09
CA MET A 26 34.42 -19.16 3.06
C MET A 26 33.62 -17.88 3.26
N ARG A 27 33.22 -17.56 4.50
CA ARG A 27 32.52 -16.31 4.83
C ARG A 27 33.33 -15.08 4.42
N LYS A 28 34.63 -15.06 4.75
CA LYS A 28 35.54 -13.98 4.31
C LYS A 28 35.66 -13.88 2.79
N GLN A 29 35.74 -15.02 2.09
CA GLN A 29 35.83 -15.04 0.63
C GLN A 29 34.52 -14.56 -0.03
N ALA A 30 33.36 -14.92 0.54
CA ALA A 30 32.06 -14.45 0.09
C ALA A 30 31.96 -12.92 0.21
N ILE A 31 32.38 -12.34 1.34
CA ILE A 31 32.40 -10.87 1.54
C ILE A 31 33.26 -10.17 0.48
N LYS A 32 34.48 -10.65 0.25
CA LYS A 32 35.37 -10.09 -0.77
C LYS A 32 34.76 -10.15 -2.17
N THR A 33 34.08 -11.25 -2.47
CA THR A 33 33.45 -11.46 -3.77
C THR A 33 32.24 -10.54 -3.92
N ALA A 34 31.37 -10.51 -2.92
CA ALA A 34 30.17 -9.68 -2.90
C ALA A 34 30.51 -8.19 -2.99
N SER A 35 31.43 -7.68 -2.16
CA SER A 35 31.80 -6.25 -2.19
C SER A 35 32.38 -5.80 -3.53
N LYS A 36 33.05 -6.69 -4.27
CA LYS A 36 33.57 -6.41 -5.61
C LYS A 36 32.51 -6.52 -6.69
N ARG A 37 31.65 -7.55 -6.64
CA ARG A 37 30.68 -7.89 -7.69
C ARG A 37 29.38 -7.10 -7.59
N LEU A 38 29.01 -6.67 -6.39
CA LEU A 38 27.75 -5.98 -6.11
C LEU A 38 27.93 -4.47 -5.91
N ARG A 39 29.14 -3.94 -6.14
CA ARG A 39 29.52 -2.52 -5.96
C ARG A 39 28.58 -1.52 -6.65
N ASP A 40 27.92 -1.92 -7.73
CA ASP A 40 27.03 -1.06 -8.53
C ASP A 40 25.54 -1.40 -8.29
N GLN A 41 25.24 -2.28 -7.34
CA GLN A 41 23.88 -2.70 -7.00
C GLN A 41 23.43 -1.95 -5.73
N GLN A 42 22.41 -1.10 -5.87
CA GLN A 42 21.78 -0.41 -4.74
C GLN A 42 20.89 -1.39 -3.96
N ALA A 43 21.38 -1.81 -2.79
CA ALA A 43 20.70 -2.69 -1.85
C ALA A 43 21.26 -2.48 -0.43
N ILE A 44 20.56 -3.01 0.56
CA ILE A 44 21.06 -3.17 1.94
C ILE A 44 21.73 -4.55 2.03
N TYR A 45 23.00 -4.59 2.42
CA TYR A 45 23.77 -5.82 2.55
C TYR A 45 23.80 -6.29 3.99
N LEU A 46 23.03 -7.33 4.28
CA LEU A 46 22.94 -7.97 5.58
C LEU A 46 24.15 -8.91 5.79
N ILE A 47 25.00 -8.56 6.76
CA ILE A 47 26.16 -9.32 7.22
C ILE A 47 25.93 -9.68 8.68
N ASP A 48 25.66 -10.96 8.94
CA ASP A 48 25.30 -11.53 10.24
C ASP A 48 26.24 -12.67 10.64
N GLY A 49 26.14 -13.16 11.89
CA GLY A 49 26.97 -14.24 12.43
C GLY A 49 28.20 -13.77 13.24
N PRO A 50 29.04 -14.71 13.72
CA PRO A 50 30.00 -14.46 14.80
C PRO A 50 31.13 -13.48 14.45
N ASP A 51 31.52 -13.42 13.18
CA ASP A 51 32.57 -12.54 12.65
C ASP A 51 32.02 -11.32 11.88
N ALA A 52 30.70 -11.08 11.95
CA ALA A 52 29.99 -10.06 11.18
C ALA A 52 30.62 -8.67 11.31
N ALA A 53 30.97 -8.24 12.52
CA ALA A 53 31.59 -6.95 12.77
C ALA A 53 32.88 -6.74 11.95
N SER A 54 33.74 -7.76 11.90
CA SER A 54 35.01 -7.71 11.16
C SER A 54 34.79 -7.76 9.65
N LEU A 55 33.78 -8.53 9.22
CA LEU A 55 33.39 -8.72 7.84
C LEU A 55 32.72 -7.47 7.26
N ALA A 56 31.87 -6.79 8.02
CA ALA A 56 31.26 -5.53 7.65
C ALA A 56 32.33 -4.45 7.42
N ARG A 57 33.33 -4.35 8.30
CA ARG A 57 34.47 -3.45 8.10
C ARG A 57 35.27 -3.82 6.84
N LEU A 58 35.46 -5.10 6.56
CA LEU A 58 36.10 -5.55 5.31
C LEU A 58 35.27 -5.15 4.09
N PHE A 59 33.95 -5.34 4.13
CA PHE A 59 33.04 -4.97 3.06
C PHE A 59 33.08 -3.47 2.78
N LYS A 60 32.91 -2.62 3.81
CA LYS A 60 32.92 -1.14 3.68
C LYS A 60 34.25 -0.59 3.18
N ARG A 61 35.39 -1.22 3.48
CA ARG A 61 36.67 -0.83 2.89
C ARG A 61 36.73 -1.03 1.38
N SER A 62 36.08 -2.08 0.87
CA SER A 62 36.07 -2.39 -0.57
C SER A 62 34.94 -1.69 -1.32
N ALA A 63 33.81 -1.44 -0.65
CA ALA A 63 32.64 -0.79 -1.22
C ALA A 63 32.04 0.24 -0.22
N PRO A 64 32.71 1.39 -0.04
CA PRO A 64 32.36 2.36 1.01
C PRO A 64 31.00 3.03 0.80
N THR A 65 30.52 3.09 -0.44
CA THR A 65 29.25 3.72 -0.82
C THR A 65 28.03 2.81 -0.63
N LEU A 66 28.23 1.50 -0.41
CA LEU A 66 27.13 0.57 -0.19
C LEU A 66 26.68 0.56 1.28
N ILE A 67 25.39 0.33 1.49
CA ILE A 67 24.76 0.29 2.82
C ILE A 67 24.89 -1.12 3.40
N VAL A 68 25.51 -1.25 4.57
CA VAL A 68 25.69 -2.53 5.26
C VAL A 68 24.87 -2.56 6.54
N ALA A 69 24.06 -3.62 6.70
CA ALA A 69 23.43 -3.96 7.97
C ALA A 69 24.29 -5.02 8.68
N SER A 70 24.73 -4.73 9.91
CA SER A 70 25.60 -5.61 10.71
C SER A 70 25.45 -5.32 12.21
N PRO A 71 25.70 -6.28 13.12
CA PRO A 71 25.70 -6.00 14.56
C PRO A 71 26.67 -4.89 14.99
N ALA A 72 27.76 -4.70 14.23
CA ALA A 72 28.68 -3.57 14.40
C ALA A 72 29.40 -3.23 13.09
N ASN A 73 29.91 -2.01 12.98
CA ASN A 73 30.60 -1.46 11.79
C ASN A 73 29.75 -1.45 10.50
N GLY A 74 28.42 -1.59 10.62
CA GLY A 74 27.47 -1.33 9.54
C GLY A 74 26.96 0.11 9.57
N ASP A 75 26.29 0.51 8.51
CA ASP A 75 25.50 1.75 8.44
C ASP A 75 24.14 1.58 9.14
N ILE A 76 23.69 0.32 9.27
CA ILE A 76 22.49 -0.10 9.98
C ILE A 76 22.90 -1.15 11.03
N THR A 77 22.47 -0.97 12.27
CA THR A 77 22.75 -1.91 13.36
C THR A 77 21.79 -3.10 13.29
N ILE A 78 22.26 -4.30 13.61
CA ILE A 78 21.38 -5.47 13.80
C ILE A 78 21.38 -5.86 15.27
N ALA A 79 20.19 -5.99 15.84
CA ALA A 79 20.01 -6.40 17.22
C ALA A 79 19.04 -7.59 17.31
N SER A 80 19.19 -8.40 18.35
CA SER A 80 18.24 -9.50 18.66
C SER A 80 17.02 -9.02 19.45
N SER A 81 17.07 -7.80 20.00
CA SER A 81 16.00 -7.18 20.76
C SER A 81 15.96 -5.68 20.49
N ALA A 82 14.79 -5.07 20.61
CA ALA A 82 14.67 -3.62 20.49
C ALA A 82 15.42 -2.89 21.63
N PRO A 83 16.01 -1.73 21.35
CA PRO A 83 16.56 -0.86 22.39
C PRO A 83 15.44 -0.26 23.24
N SER A 84 15.78 0.21 24.45
CA SER A 84 14.83 0.88 25.35
C SER A 84 14.47 2.30 24.93
N GLU A 85 15.26 2.89 24.04
CA GLU A 85 15.10 4.24 23.52
C GLU A 85 15.46 4.30 22.04
N ASN A 86 15.07 5.38 21.38
CA ASN A 86 15.23 5.53 19.94
C ASN A 86 16.73 5.63 19.57
N PRO A 87 17.31 4.67 18.83
CA PRO A 87 18.73 4.67 18.55
C PRO A 87 19.10 5.79 17.58
N LYS A 88 20.33 6.31 17.69
CA LYS A 88 20.87 7.32 16.75
C LYS A 88 21.06 6.79 15.33
N VAL A 89 21.27 5.47 15.21
CA VAL A 89 21.49 4.77 13.94
C VAL A 89 20.32 3.83 13.73
N ALA A 90 19.83 3.77 12.48
CA ALA A 90 18.80 2.83 12.09
C ALA A 90 19.18 1.41 12.55
N THR A 91 18.23 0.72 13.20
CA THR A 91 18.44 -0.58 13.81
C THR A 91 17.41 -1.56 13.27
N LEU A 92 17.86 -2.71 12.78
CA LEU A 92 17.04 -3.85 12.41
C LEU A 92 17.01 -4.83 13.57
N VAL A 93 15.85 -5.04 14.15
CA VAL A 93 15.63 -6.06 15.17
C VAL A 93 15.25 -7.36 14.47
N ASN A 94 16.10 -8.36 14.63
CA ASN A 94 15.85 -9.73 14.20
C ASN A 94 15.37 -10.53 15.41
N GLY A 95 14.07 -10.50 15.66
CA GLY A 95 13.47 -11.04 16.88
C GLY A 95 12.05 -10.53 17.07
N LYS A 96 11.63 -10.37 18.33
CA LYS A 96 10.27 -9.95 18.66
C LYS A 96 10.06 -8.45 18.33
N ILE A 97 8.87 -8.14 17.79
CA ILE A 97 8.37 -6.78 17.67
C ILE A 97 8.26 -6.17 19.10
N PRO A 98 8.77 -4.95 19.34
CA PRO A 98 8.72 -4.26 20.62
C PRO A 98 7.29 -3.83 20.94
N ASP A 99 7.05 -3.52 22.22
CA ASP A 99 5.77 -2.98 22.67
C ASP A 99 5.67 -1.46 22.40
N LEU A 100 6.77 -0.80 22.01
CA LEU A 100 6.87 0.63 21.75
C LEU A 100 7.36 0.90 20.32
N GLU A 101 6.70 1.83 19.63
CA GLU A 101 7.17 2.35 18.35
C GLU A 101 8.38 3.27 18.53
N LEU A 102 9.49 2.90 17.89
CA LEU A 102 10.74 3.66 17.89
C LEU A 102 11.10 4.00 16.44
N SER A 103 11.21 5.30 16.12
CA SER A 103 11.26 5.75 14.72
C SER A 103 12.46 5.25 13.91
N ASN A 104 13.58 4.89 14.57
CA ASN A 104 14.78 4.34 13.92
C ASN A 104 14.91 2.82 14.10
N VAL A 105 13.84 2.13 14.51
CA VAL A 105 13.84 0.68 14.69
C VAL A 105 12.90 0.06 13.66
N HIS A 106 13.40 -0.94 12.93
CA HIS A 106 12.61 -1.74 12.02
C HIS A 106 12.80 -3.23 12.32
N PHE A 107 11.91 -4.07 11.78
CA PHE A 107 11.84 -5.49 12.13
C PHE A 107 12.17 -6.38 10.94
N LEU A 108 12.95 -7.42 11.18
CA LEU A 108 13.07 -8.54 10.26
C LEU A 108 12.09 -9.62 10.71
N LEU A 109 11.06 -9.84 9.91
CA LEU A 109 10.09 -10.92 10.12
C LEU A 109 10.60 -12.20 9.44
N ASN A 110 10.34 -13.36 10.05
CA ASN A 110 10.78 -14.65 9.51
C ASN A 110 9.86 -15.17 8.41
N GLY A 111 8.77 -14.46 8.14
CA GLY A 111 7.83 -14.75 7.06
C GLY A 111 6.71 -15.71 7.46
N ASP A 112 6.56 -15.99 8.76
CA ASP A 112 5.40 -16.72 9.29
C ASP A 112 4.14 -15.84 9.22
N GLU A 113 2.97 -16.42 8.92
CA GLU A 113 1.72 -15.64 8.83
C GLU A 113 1.42 -14.84 10.11
N SER A 114 1.75 -15.41 11.28
CA SER A 114 1.58 -14.75 12.57
C SER A 114 2.45 -13.50 12.74
N ASP A 115 3.62 -13.44 12.09
CA ASP A 115 4.50 -12.27 12.16
C ASP A 115 3.86 -11.06 11.47
N TYR A 116 3.17 -11.30 10.35
CA TYR A 116 2.48 -10.24 9.61
C TYR A 116 1.26 -9.73 10.37
N ALA A 117 0.49 -10.62 11.00
CA ALA A 117 -0.63 -10.23 11.86
C ALA A 117 -0.16 -9.38 13.05
N ALA A 118 0.90 -9.80 13.75
CA ALA A 118 1.47 -9.05 14.87
C ALA A 118 2.04 -7.69 14.43
N LEU A 119 2.70 -7.63 13.26
CA LEU A 119 3.17 -6.35 12.70
C LEU A 119 1.99 -5.44 12.33
N ASP A 120 0.93 -5.99 11.76
CA ASP A 120 -0.26 -5.23 11.39
C ASP A 120 -0.96 -4.65 12.62
N GLU A 121 -1.06 -5.41 13.72
CA GLU A 121 -1.61 -4.97 15.01
C GLU A 121 -0.73 -3.90 15.68
N PHE A 122 0.60 -4.08 15.64
CA PHE A 122 1.56 -3.13 16.19
C PHE A 122 1.52 -1.78 15.46
N LEU A 123 1.43 -1.82 14.12
CA LEU A 123 1.38 -0.62 13.28
C LEU A 123 -0.04 -0.05 13.10
N ALA A 124 -1.06 -0.67 13.68
CA ALA A 124 -2.44 -0.21 13.56
C ALA A 124 -2.61 1.12 14.29
N ARG A 125 -3.13 2.12 13.57
CA ARG A 125 -3.47 3.42 14.16
C ARG A 125 -4.64 3.28 15.14
N PRO A 126 -4.79 4.20 16.12
CA PRO A 126 -5.92 4.19 17.04
C PRO A 126 -7.27 4.11 16.31
N GLU A 127 -7.42 4.86 15.22
CA GLU A 127 -8.63 4.88 14.40
C GLU A 127 -8.97 3.46 13.90
N GLU A 128 -8.00 2.67 13.43
CA GLU A 128 -8.25 1.31 12.93
C GLU A 128 -8.83 0.36 13.99
N LYS A 129 -8.67 0.67 15.28
CA LYS A 129 -9.16 -0.13 16.40
C LYS A 129 -10.53 0.31 16.90
N GLU A 130 -11.03 1.46 16.43
CA GLU A 130 -12.34 1.95 16.83
C GLU A 130 -13.45 1.08 16.22
N THR A 131 -14.53 0.89 16.99
CA THR A 131 -15.71 0.18 16.50
C THR A 131 -16.65 1.19 15.88
N TRP A 132 -16.98 0.98 14.61
CA TRP A 132 -17.85 1.87 13.83
C TRP A 132 -19.20 1.19 13.66
N ASN A 133 -20.22 1.74 14.31
CA ASN A 133 -21.59 1.25 14.21
C ASN A 133 -22.36 2.10 13.21
N LEU A 134 -22.05 1.91 11.92
CA LEU A 134 -22.79 2.56 10.86
C LEU A 134 -24.22 1.99 10.80
N ASP A 135 -25.22 2.86 10.72
CA ASP A 135 -26.62 2.43 10.62
C ASP A 135 -26.84 1.64 9.33
N PRO A 136 -27.15 0.33 9.40
CA PRO A 136 -27.36 -0.47 8.20
C PRO A 136 -28.53 0.04 7.37
N SER A 137 -29.48 0.80 7.94
CA SER A 137 -30.65 1.33 7.24
C SER A 137 -30.31 2.23 6.05
N ILE A 138 -29.08 2.76 6.01
CA ILE A 138 -28.51 3.59 4.94
C ILE A 138 -28.38 2.83 3.62
N VAL A 139 -28.14 1.52 3.69
CA VAL A 139 -28.12 0.62 2.53
C VAL A 139 -29.53 0.10 2.28
N SER A 140 -29.93 -0.10 1.02
CA SER A 140 -31.28 -0.58 0.70
C SER A 140 -31.57 -1.97 1.30
N GLU A 141 -32.85 -2.29 1.55
CA GLU A 141 -33.23 -3.59 2.12
C GLU A 141 -32.75 -4.78 1.27
N ALA A 142 -32.84 -4.67 -0.05
CA ALA A 142 -32.34 -5.67 -0.98
C ALA A 142 -30.82 -5.84 -0.87
N GLU A 143 -30.05 -4.75 -0.87
CA GLU A 143 -28.59 -4.81 -0.72
C GLU A 143 -28.19 -5.35 0.66
N ARG A 144 -28.92 -5.00 1.74
CA ARG A 144 -28.70 -5.60 3.07
C ARG A 144 -28.96 -7.11 3.06
N ALA A 145 -30.02 -7.56 2.41
CA ALA A 145 -30.33 -8.98 2.27
C ALA A 145 -29.25 -9.74 1.47
N GLU A 146 -28.57 -9.05 0.55
CA GLU A 146 -27.40 -9.58 -0.16
C GLU A 146 -26.12 -9.57 0.69
N GLY A 147 -26.10 -8.90 1.85
CA GLY A 147 -24.95 -8.81 2.76
C GLY A 147 -24.12 -7.53 2.64
N PHE A 148 -24.62 -6.48 1.97
CA PHE A 148 -23.94 -5.19 1.95
C PHE A 148 -24.11 -4.43 3.27
N VAL A 149 -23.03 -3.77 3.67
CA VAL A 149 -22.98 -2.81 4.78
C VAL A 149 -22.47 -1.45 4.27
N PRO A 150 -22.92 -0.33 4.84
CA PRO A 150 -22.40 0.99 4.48
C PRO A 150 -20.92 1.11 4.88
N LEU A 151 -20.17 1.91 4.13
CA LEU A 151 -18.85 2.42 4.51
C LEU A 151 -18.87 3.92 4.81
N PHE A 152 -19.96 4.62 4.51
CA PHE A 152 -20.14 6.04 4.78
C PHE A 152 -21.59 6.27 5.18
N ASP A 153 -21.81 7.02 6.25
CA ASP A 153 -23.15 7.27 6.80
C ASP A 153 -23.86 8.50 6.20
N GLY A 154 -23.19 9.24 5.31
CA GLY A 154 -23.71 10.50 4.77
C GLY A 154 -23.47 11.72 5.65
N LYS A 155 -22.79 11.60 6.80
CA LYS A 155 -22.72 12.67 7.81
C LYS A 155 -21.32 12.84 8.41
N THR A 156 -20.66 11.75 8.75
CA THR A 156 -19.35 11.76 9.41
C THR A 156 -18.35 10.92 8.62
N LEU A 157 -17.07 11.13 8.91
CA LEU A 157 -16.00 10.28 8.38
C LEU A 157 -15.65 9.15 9.35
N ASP A 158 -16.58 8.77 10.22
CA ASP A 158 -16.41 7.61 11.10
C ASP A 158 -16.20 6.35 10.24
N GLY A 159 -15.27 5.49 10.64
CA GLY A 159 -14.83 4.37 9.81
C GLY A 159 -13.72 4.73 8.83
N TRP A 160 -13.25 5.98 8.82
CA TRP A 160 -12.15 6.44 7.98
C TRP A 160 -11.06 7.18 8.78
N TRP A 161 -9.86 7.23 8.23
CA TRP A 161 -8.76 8.01 8.76
C TRP A 161 -7.97 8.68 7.63
N MET A 162 -7.49 9.89 7.88
CA MET A 162 -6.64 10.63 6.94
C MET A 162 -5.23 10.07 6.96
N LYS A 163 -4.69 9.75 5.77
CA LYS A 163 -3.35 9.20 5.63
C LYS A 163 -2.28 10.17 6.14
N ASP A 164 -2.32 11.41 5.65
CA ASP A 164 -1.38 12.47 6.01
C ASP A 164 -2.04 13.46 6.98
N ASP A 165 -1.29 14.48 7.41
CA ASP A 165 -1.65 15.30 8.58
C ASP A 165 -2.81 16.26 8.35
N ASN A 166 -3.13 16.62 7.10
CA ASN A 166 -4.20 17.57 6.83
C ASN A 166 -5.59 16.90 6.92
N LYS A 167 -6.22 17.01 8.09
CA LYS A 167 -7.58 16.48 8.35
C LYS A 167 -8.69 17.19 7.57
N GLU A 168 -8.43 18.39 7.06
CA GLU A 168 -9.41 19.19 6.27
C GLU A 168 -9.41 18.82 4.78
N ALA A 169 -8.57 17.87 4.35
CA ALA A 169 -8.46 17.48 2.95
C ALA A 169 -9.75 16.82 2.40
N PHE A 170 -10.48 16.09 3.25
CA PHE A 170 -11.77 15.50 2.91
C PHE A 170 -12.83 15.90 3.94
N HIS A 171 -14.06 16.04 3.48
CA HIS A 171 -15.19 16.44 4.31
C HIS A 171 -16.46 15.69 3.92
N ALA A 172 -17.32 15.39 4.90
CA ALA A 172 -18.68 14.93 4.66
C ALA A 172 -19.59 16.15 4.45
N SER A 173 -20.04 16.38 3.22
CA SER A 173 -20.93 17.49 2.88
C SER A 173 -22.30 17.36 3.56
N GLU A 174 -23.00 18.49 3.73
CA GLU A 174 -24.40 18.51 4.20
C GLU A 174 -25.36 17.71 3.30
N ASP A 175 -25.02 17.56 2.01
CA ASP A 175 -25.79 16.82 1.00
C ASP A 175 -25.53 15.30 0.99
N GLY A 176 -24.77 14.77 1.94
CA GLY A 176 -24.58 13.32 2.08
C GLY A 176 -23.55 12.69 1.16
N PHE A 177 -22.49 13.42 0.80
CA PHE A 177 -21.33 12.89 0.06
C PHE A 177 -20.01 13.28 0.73
N ILE A 178 -18.97 12.47 0.53
CA ILE A 178 -17.59 12.83 0.87
C ILE A 178 -17.04 13.65 -0.28
N GLU A 179 -16.40 14.79 -0.02
CA GLU A 179 -15.72 15.58 -1.04
C GLU A 179 -14.29 15.94 -0.64
N TRP A 180 -13.43 16.02 -1.64
CA TRP A 180 -12.10 16.58 -1.49
C TRP A 180 -12.16 18.12 -1.46
N ARG A 181 -11.48 18.75 -0.51
CA ARG A 181 -11.50 20.22 -0.30
C ARG A 181 -10.12 20.88 -0.26
N ALA A 182 -9.08 20.15 0.11
CA ALA A 182 -7.75 20.72 0.28
C ALA A 182 -6.63 19.70 0.04
N HIS A 183 -5.47 20.19 -0.40
CA HIS A 183 -4.27 19.37 -0.59
C HIS A 183 -3.68 18.90 0.75
N GLY A 184 -2.89 17.83 0.69
CA GLY A 184 -2.04 17.38 1.81
C GLY A 184 -2.71 16.37 2.74
N GLY A 185 -3.86 15.81 2.34
CA GLY A 185 -4.48 14.67 3.04
C GLY A 185 -3.91 13.33 2.59
N GLY A 186 -3.35 13.28 1.38
CA GLY A 186 -2.78 12.08 0.77
C GLY A 186 -3.84 11.09 0.31
N ALA A 187 -4.69 10.61 1.23
CA ALA A 187 -5.91 9.86 0.96
C ALA A 187 -6.78 9.76 2.22
N LEU A 188 -8.09 9.60 2.04
CA LEU A 188 -8.99 9.15 3.09
C LEU A 188 -9.08 7.62 3.04
N MET A 189 -8.65 6.93 4.10
CA MET A 189 -8.49 5.47 4.14
C MET A 189 -9.54 4.83 5.04
N THR A 190 -10.10 3.68 4.64
CA THR A 190 -10.96 2.90 5.53
C THR A 190 -10.20 2.50 6.79
N ALA A 191 -10.88 2.42 7.93
CA ALA A 191 -10.30 1.91 9.17
C ALA A 191 -10.04 0.40 9.09
N LYS A 192 -10.98 -0.34 8.51
CA LYS A 192 -10.85 -1.78 8.27
C LYS A 192 -10.12 -2.05 6.95
N ARG A 193 -9.40 -3.18 6.91
CA ARG A 193 -8.79 -3.77 5.70
C ARG A 193 -9.69 -4.84 5.13
N TYR A 194 -9.70 -4.96 3.80
CA TYR A 194 -10.56 -5.87 3.06
C TYR A 194 -9.76 -6.74 2.10
N GLY A 195 -10.07 -8.03 2.06
CA GLY A 195 -9.47 -9.03 1.17
C GLY A 195 -10.34 -9.28 -0.06
N ASN A 196 -11.30 -10.20 0.10
CA ASN A 196 -12.32 -10.47 -0.91
C ASN A 196 -13.58 -9.67 -0.60
N PHE A 197 -14.07 -8.92 -1.57
CA PHE A 197 -15.22 -8.04 -1.39
C PHE A 197 -15.85 -7.62 -2.72
N ILE A 198 -17.09 -7.14 -2.63
CA ILE A 198 -17.75 -6.31 -3.63
C ILE A 198 -17.91 -4.92 -3.02
N CYS A 199 -17.31 -3.91 -3.62
CA CYS A 199 -17.48 -2.51 -3.23
C CYS A 199 -18.29 -1.79 -4.30
N ARG A 200 -19.35 -1.09 -3.89
CA ARG A 200 -20.16 -0.24 -4.75
C ARG A 200 -20.12 1.18 -4.24
N MET A 201 -19.93 2.14 -5.14
CA MET A 201 -19.98 3.57 -4.82
C MET A 201 -20.43 4.38 -6.02
N GLN A 202 -20.74 5.64 -5.75
CA GLN A 202 -20.87 6.65 -6.79
C GLN A 202 -19.75 7.69 -6.64
N TYR A 203 -19.22 8.15 -7.76
CA TYR A 203 -18.24 9.24 -7.77
C TYR A 203 -18.63 10.33 -8.75
N LYS A 204 -18.11 11.53 -8.53
CA LYS A 204 -18.26 12.70 -9.40
C LYS A 204 -16.88 13.33 -9.58
N ILE A 205 -16.53 13.64 -10.83
CA ILE A 205 -15.28 14.30 -11.19
C ILE A 205 -15.56 15.47 -12.14
N MET A 206 -14.76 16.52 -12.04
CA MET A 206 -14.91 17.74 -12.84
C MET A 206 -14.09 17.66 -14.14
N PRO A 207 -14.39 18.50 -15.15
CA PRO A 207 -13.56 18.60 -16.35
C PRO A 207 -12.08 18.82 -16.00
N GLY A 208 -11.20 17.99 -16.56
CA GLY A 208 -9.76 18.04 -16.30
C GLY A 208 -9.31 17.48 -14.94
N GLY A 209 -10.24 17.07 -14.07
CA GLY A 209 -9.92 16.53 -12.76
C GLY A 209 -9.23 15.17 -12.81
N ASN A 210 -8.44 14.87 -11.79
CA ASN A 210 -7.76 13.61 -11.57
C ASN A 210 -8.02 13.11 -10.15
N SER A 211 -8.41 11.86 -10.02
CA SER A 211 -8.58 11.16 -8.75
C SER A 211 -8.54 9.66 -9.00
N GLY A 212 -8.91 8.89 -8.00
CA GLY A 212 -8.97 7.44 -8.08
C GLY A 212 -9.46 6.88 -6.77
N VAL A 213 -9.60 5.56 -6.77
CA VAL A 213 -9.80 4.80 -5.54
C VAL A 213 -8.72 3.74 -5.48
N TRP A 214 -7.94 3.79 -4.40
CA TRP A 214 -7.00 2.72 -4.11
C TRP A 214 -7.71 1.58 -3.43
N PHE A 215 -7.46 0.36 -3.88
CA PHE A 215 -8.00 -0.86 -3.30
C PHE A 215 -6.86 -1.76 -2.87
N ARG A 216 -7.08 -2.53 -1.79
CA ARG A 216 -6.06 -3.39 -1.17
C ARG A 216 -4.76 -2.62 -0.89
N ALA A 217 -4.91 -1.33 -0.54
CA ALA A 217 -3.79 -0.44 -0.33
C ALA A 217 -3.03 -0.81 0.96
N PRO A 218 -1.70 -0.82 0.97
CA PRO A 218 -0.91 -0.89 2.20
C PRO A 218 -1.04 0.40 3.03
N ARG A 219 -0.74 0.30 4.33
CA ARG A 219 -0.62 1.46 5.22
C ARG A 219 0.50 2.41 4.77
N GLY A 220 1.68 1.85 4.50
CA GLY A 220 2.87 2.55 4.03
C GLY A 220 3.25 2.23 2.58
N ALA A 221 4.41 2.70 2.13
CA ALA A 221 4.91 2.54 0.76
C ALA A 221 4.04 3.24 -0.31
N ARG A 222 4.03 2.73 -1.55
CA ARG A 222 3.25 3.29 -2.67
C ARG A 222 1.94 2.52 -2.90
N GLN A 223 0.83 3.12 -2.50
CA GLN A 223 -0.49 2.49 -2.43
C GLN A 223 -0.96 1.95 -3.79
N SER A 224 -0.95 2.78 -4.84
CA SER A 224 -1.40 2.40 -6.19
C SER A 224 -0.54 1.34 -6.89
N LYS A 225 0.68 1.07 -6.40
CA LYS A 225 1.61 0.07 -6.96
C LYS A 225 1.70 -1.22 -6.15
N ILE A 226 1.40 -1.17 -4.87
CA ILE A 226 1.44 -2.32 -3.96
C ILE A 226 0.04 -2.91 -3.78
N GLY A 227 -0.97 -2.08 -3.57
CA GLY A 227 -2.36 -2.43 -3.83
C GLY A 227 -2.68 -2.20 -5.31
N PHE A 228 -3.79 -1.57 -5.63
CA PHE A 228 -4.00 -1.05 -6.98
C PHE A 228 -4.91 0.17 -6.94
N GLU A 229 -5.00 0.85 -8.07
CA GLU A 229 -5.80 2.04 -8.24
C GLU A 229 -6.74 1.86 -9.41
N VAL A 230 -8.01 2.16 -9.16
CA VAL A 230 -8.99 2.37 -10.22
C VAL A 230 -9.02 3.86 -10.51
N GLN A 231 -8.53 4.20 -11.69
CA GLN A 231 -8.34 5.58 -12.10
C GLN A 231 -9.68 6.29 -12.33
N MET A 232 -9.75 7.57 -11.97
CA MET A 232 -10.88 8.45 -12.25
C MET A 232 -10.36 9.77 -12.81
N ARG A 233 -10.76 10.12 -14.03
CA ARG A 233 -10.28 11.32 -14.71
C ARG A 233 -11.43 12.02 -15.45
N GLY A 234 -11.39 13.35 -15.53
CA GLY A 234 -12.24 14.11 -16.45
C GLY A 234 -11.74 13.94 -17.89
N ASP A 235 -12.01 12.79 -18.49
CA ASP A 235 -11.42 12.31 -19.74
C ASP A 235 -12.45 11.91 -20.80
N ASN A 236 -13.68 12.43 -20.74
CA ASN A 236 -14.72 12.08 -21.73
C ASN A 236 -14.37 12.49 -23.16
N ASP A 237 -13.53 13.52 -23.32
CA ASP A 237 -13.14 14.07 -24.62
C ASP A 237 -11.78 13.55 -25.11
N PHE A 238 -11.24 12.50 -24.48
CA PHE A 238 -9.96 11.90 -24.89
C PHE A 238 -10.17 10.90 -26.04
N ASP A 239 -9.30 10.97 -27.05
CA ASP A 239 -9.39 10.16 -28.27
C ASP A 239 -9.07 8.68 -28.04
N GLU A 240 -8.11 8.37 -27.17
CA GLU A 240 -7.62 7.02 -26.92
C GLU A 240 -7.89 6.56 -25.49
N LEU A 241 -8.05 5.24 -25.30
CA LEU A 241 -8.07 4.60 -23.99
C LEU A 241 -6.66 4.17 -23.62
N ASP A 242 -6.07 4.87 -22.66
CA ASP A 242 -4.74 4.55 -22.12
C ASP A 242 -4.82 4.11 -20.64
N LYS A 243 -3.65 3.84 -20.06
CA LYS A 243 -3.52 3.37 -18.66
C LYS A 243 -3.74 4.47 -17.62
N GLY A 244 -4.00 5.70 -18.05
CA GLY A 244 -4.32 6.86 -17.23
C GLY A 244 -5.78 7.33 -17.38
N CYS A 245 -6.59 6.59 -18.14
CA CYS A 245 -8.03 6.85 -18.33
C CYS A 245 -8.89 6.26 -17.20
N THR A 246 -10.09 6.80 -17.04
CA THR A 246 -11.11 6.34 -16.08
C THR A 246 -11.40 4.85 -16.25
N GLY A 247 -11.37 4.10 -15.14
CA GLY A 247 -11.59 2.65 -15.14
C GLY A 247 -10.36 1.81 -15.47
N ALA A 248 -9.21 2.43 -15.76
CA ALA A 248 -7.93 1.72 -15.84
C ALA A 248 -7.56 1.11 -14.48
N ILE A 249 -6.87 -0.04 -14.51
CA ILE A 249 -5.93 -0.36 -13.44
C ILE A 249 -4.69 0.52 -13.70
N TYR A 250 -4.57 1.60 -12.93
CA TYR A 250 -3.69 2.72 -13.25
C TYR A 250 -2.24 2.29 -13.56
N ASP A 251 -1.72 2.80 -14.68
CA ASP A 251 -0.37 2.55 -15.19
C ASP A 251 -0.08 1.06 -15.47
N VAL A 252 -1.12 0.21 -15.57
CA VAL A 252 -0.97 -1.22 -15.92
C VAL A 252 -1.87 -1.62 -17.09
N ILE A 253 -3.19 -1.52 -16.94
CA ILE A 253 -4.17 -2.03 -17.90
C ILE A 253 -5.15 -0.90 -18.25
N PRO A 254 -5.28 -0.50 -19.53
CA PRO A 254 -6.27 0.49 -19.95
C PRO A 254 -7.70 -0.06 -19.74
N PRO A 255 -8.73 0.79 -19.62
CA PRO A 255 -10.11 0.34 -19.56
C PRO A 255 -10.54 -0.27 -20.91
N ALA A 256 -11.43 -1.26 -20.88
CA ALA A 256 -11.99 -1.85 -22.09
C ALA A 256 -13.00 -0.93 -22.81
N ALA A 257 -13.56 0.07 -22.10
CA ALA A 257 -14.54 1.01 -22.63
C ALA A 257 -14.54 2.32 -21.82
N ARG A 258 -15.17 3.37 -22.35
CA ARG A 258 -15.39 4.67 -21.67
C ARG A 258 -16.87 4.92 -21.34
N PRO A 259 -17.50 4.15 -20.43
CA PRO A 259 -18.92 4.31 -20.10
C PRO A 259 -19.17 5.43 -19.09
N ALA A 260 -18.15 6.20 -18.69
CA ALA A 260 -18.29 7.32 -17.78
C ALA A 260 -19.27 8.37 -18.35
N ARG A 261 -20.23 8.81 -17.54
CA ARG A 261 -21.09 9.95 -17.84
C ARG A 261 -20.23 11.22 -17.92
N LYS A 262 -20.73 12.23 -18.63
CA LYS A 262 -20.06 13.54 -18.75
C LYS A 262 -19.64 14.10 -17.39
N GLU A 263 -18.53 14.81 -17.38
CA GLU A 263 -17.95 15.40 -16.18
C GLU A 263 -18.96 16.29 -15.44
N GLY A 264 -18.90 16.27 -14.11
CA GLY A 264 -19.88 16.88 -13.22
C GLY A 264 -21.10 15.99 -12.91
N LEU A 265 -21.31 14.89 -13.64
CA LEU A 265 -22.35 13.91 -13.33
C LEU A 265 -21.84 12.78 -12.43
N TRP A 266 -22.75 12.25 -11.61
CA TRP A 266 -22.48 11.07 -10.80
C TRP A 266 -22.32 9.84 -11.67
N ASN A 267 -21.32 9.01 -11.37
CA ASN A 267 -21.01 7.75 -12.03
C ASN A 267 -21.13 6.60 -11.03
N ASP A 268 -21.72 5.49 -11.44
CA ASP A 268 -21.86 4.28 -10.64
C ASP A 268 -20.67 3.35 -10.90
N ILE A 269 -19.94 2.93 -9.86
CA ILE A 269 -18.84 1.98 -9.97
C ILE A 269 -19.01 0.80 -9.01
N GLU A 270 -18.76 -0.39 -9.51
CA GLU A 270 -18.65 -1.63 -8.74
C GLU A 270 -17.27 -2.25 -8.96
N VAL A 271 -16.60 -2.61 -7.86
CA VAL A 271 -15.31 -3.30 -7.87
C VAL A 271 -15.47 -4.60 -7.10
N ILE A 272 -15.32 -5.72 -7.80
CA ILE A 272 -15.30 -7.06 -7.23
C ILE A 272 -13.85 -7.50 -7.14
N CYS A 273 -13.46 -7.95 -5.95
CA CYS A 273 -12.16 -8.50 -5.63
C CYS A 273 -12.40 -9.89 -5.03
N ASP A 274 -12.01 -10.94 -5.75
CA ASP A 274 -12.16 -12.34 -5.31
C ASP A 274 -10.86 -13.11 -5.57
N GLY A 275 -10.06 -13.28 -4.52
CA GLY A 275 -8.69 -13.76 -4.61
C GLY A 275 -7.88 -12.90 -5.60
N PRO A 276 -7.27 -13.48 -6.65
CA PRO A 276 -6.56 -12.73 -7.67
C PRO A 276 -7.48 -12.05 -8.70
N ASN A 277 -8.76 -12.43 -8.78
CA ASN A 277 -9.68 -11.91 -9.79
C ASN A 277 -10.18 -10.52 -9.39
N VAL A 278 -10.11 -9.59 -10.34
CA VAL A 278 -10.62 -8.23 -10.19
C VAL A 278 -11.53 -7.91 -11.37
N LYS A 279 -12.75 -7.51 -11.05
CA LYS A 279 -13.74 -7.05 -12.01
C LYS A 279 -14.20 -5.65 -11.66
N ILE A 280 -14.22 -4.78 -12.65
CA ILE A 280 -14.65 -3.38 -12.50
C ILE A 280 -15.76 -3.11 -13.49
N THR A 281 -16.90 -2.67 -12.97
CA THR A 281 -18.05 -2.27 -13.75
C THR A 281 -18.31 -0.78 -13.53
N LEU A 282 -18.39 -0.02 -14.61
CA LEU A 282 -18.68 1.41 -14.60
C LEU A 282 -19.98 1.67 -15.37
N ASN A 283 -20.98 2.27 -14.72
CA ASN A 283 -22.32 2.52 -15.26
C ASN A 283 -22.94 1.30 -15.97
N GLY A 284 -22.80 0.11 -15.36
CA GLY A 284 -23.33 -1.14 -15.91
C GLY A 284 -22.48 -1.78 -17.02
N THR A 285 -21.37 -1.17 -17.42
CA THR A 285 -20.44 -1.71 -18.43
C THR A 285 -19.17 -2.21 -17.77
N ILE A 286 -18.78 -3.45 -18.05
CA ILE A 286 -17.52 -4.02 -17.56
C ILE A 286 -16.34 -3.33 -18.26
N VAL A 287 -15.46 -2.72 -17.48
CA VAL A 287 -14.24 -2.04 -17.98
C VAL A 287 -12.96 -2.79 -17.63
N GLN A 288 -13.00 -3.70 -16.65
CA GLN A 288 -11.94 -4.66 -16.33
C GLN A 288 -12.57 -5.99 -15.91
N ASP A 289 -11.98 -7.10 -16.35
CA ASP A 289 -12.27 -8.46 -15.89
C ASP A 289 -10.98 -9.27 -16.04
N VAL A 290 -10.14 -9.28 -15.00
CA VAL A 290 -8.76 -9.76 -15.08
C VAL A 290 -8.37 -10.57 -13.85
N SER A 291 -7.46 -11.53 -14.04
CA SER A 291 -6.74 -12.17 -12.94
C SER A 291 -5.40 -11.47 -12.74
N PHE A 292 -5.10 -11.07 -11.50
CA PHE A 292 -3.81 -10.48 -11.14
C PHE A 292 -2.68 -11.48 -11.34
N ASP A 293 -2.91 -12.77 -11.18
CA ASP A 293 -1.86 -13.80 -11.33
C ASP A 293 -1.38 -13.92 -12.78
N ASP A 294 -2.25 -13.61 -13.74
CA ASP A 294 -1.95 -13.66 -15.18
C ASP A 294 -1.25 -12.39 -15.70
N THR A 295 -1.09 -11.37 -14.85
CA THR A 295 -0.42 -10.11 -15.22
C THR A 295 0.86 -9.93 -14.40
N GLU A 296 2.02 -9.88 -15.08
CA GLU A 296 3.35 -9.80 -14.44
C GLU A 296 3.46 -8.66 -13.42
N GLU A 297 2.92 -7.48 -13.76
CA GLU A 297 2.92 -6.29 -12.93
C GLU A 297 1.95 -6.35 -11.73
N LEU A 298 0.98 -7.27 -11.74
CA LEU A 298 -0.07 -7.39 -10.72
C LEU A 298 0.10 -8.62 -9.82
N LYS A 299 0.76 -9.69 -10.29
CA LYS A 299 0.76 -10.99 -9.61
C LYS A 299 1.31 -10.98 -8.18
N TYR A 300 2.23 -10.07 -7.86
CA TYR A 300 2.75 -9.92 -6.48
C TYR A 300 2.21 -8.71 -5.72
N ARG A 301 1.12 -8.10 -6.19
CA ARG A 301 0.44 -7.04 -5.45
C ARG A 301 -0.38 -7.63 -4.30
N LEU A 302 -0.77 -6.80 -3.34
CA LEU A 302 -1.53 -7.26 -2.18
C LEU A 302 -2.90 -7.83 -2.59
N ARG A 303 -3.34 -8.84 -1.84
CA ARG A 303 -4.69 -9.41 -1.93
C ARG A 303 -5.61 -8.91 -0.81
N SER A 304 -5.09 -8.11 0.12
CA SER A 304 -5.83 -7.46 1.20
C SER A 304 -5.19 -6.11 1.57
N GLY A 305 -6.02 -5.15 1.96
CA GLY A 305 -5.57 -3.83 2.40
C GLY A 305 -6.73 -2.85 2.52
N PHE A 306 -6.42 -1.56 2.61
CA PHE A 306 -7.43 -0.51 2.75
C PHE A 306 -8.10 -0.18 1.42
N ILE A 307 -9.29 0.42 1.51
CA ILE A 307 -9.92 1.15 0.41
C ILE A 307 -9.67 2.64 0.68
N CYS A 308 -9.24 3.40 -0.32
CA CYS A 308 -8.82 4.80 -0.10
C CYS A 308 -9.31 5.73 -1.21
N LEU A 309 -9.90 6.85 -0.82
CA LEU A 309 -10.26 7.95 -1.72
C LEU A 309 -9.05 8.88 -1.84
N THR A 310 -8.60 9.15 -3.07
CA THR A 310 -7.28 9.77 -3.28
C THR A 310 -7.33 11.30 -3.29
N ASP A 311 -6.32 11.92 -2.67
CA ASP A 311 -6.02 13.34 -2.84
C ASP A 311 -5.06 13.51 -4.04
N HIS A 312 -5.64 13.73 -5.21
CA HIS A 312 -4.90 14.02 -6.45
C HIS A 312 -4.98 15.51 -6.83
N SER A 313 -5.25 16.38 -5.85
CA SER A 313 -5.25 17.84 -6.03
C SER A 313 -6.35 18.41 -6.92
N ASP A 314 -7.34 17.60 -7.29
CA ASP A 314 -8.52 18.03 -8.03
C ASP A 314 -9.81 17.65 -7.28
N TYR A 315 -10.86 18.46 -7.47
CA TYR A 315 -12.14 18.21 -6.84
C TYR A 315 -12.74 16.87 -7.27
N THR A 316 -13.11 16.08 -6.28
CA THR A 316 -13.83 14.82 -6.44
C THR A 316 -14.83 14.66 -5.30
N ALA A 317 -15.93 13.96 -5.58
CA ALA A 317 -16.91 13.61 -4.56
C ALA A 317 -17.36 12.16 -4.69
N PHE A 318 -17.67 11.54 -3.55
CA PHE A 318 -18.04 10.13 -3.42
C PHE A 318 -19.28 9.99 -2.55
N ARG A 319 -20.20 9.10 -2.91
CA ARG A 319 -21.39 8.80 -2.10
C ARG A 319 -21.86 7.38 -2.28
N ASN A 320 -22.83 6.97 -1.47
CA ASN A 320 -23.40 5.63 -1.51
C ASN A 320 -22.30 4.57 -1.46
N ILE A 321 -21.31 4.73 -0.57
CA ILE A 321 -20.19 3.79 -0.48
C ILE A 321 -20.65 2.62 0.39
N ARG A 322 -20.73 1.42 -0.18
CA ARG A 322 -21.09 0.19 0.52
C ARG A 322 -20.22 -0.97 0.08
N ILE A 323 -20.11 -1.95 0.96
CA ILE A 323 -19.26 -3.12 0.75
C ILE A 323 -19.96 -4.38 1.20
N LYS A 324 -19.67 -5.49 0.52
CA LYS A 324 -19.98 -6.85 0.94
C LYS A 324 -18.69 -7.64 0.94
N GLU A 325 -18.30 -8.22 2.07
CA GLU A 325 -17.19 -9.17 2.13
C GLU A 325 -17.62 -10.52 1.55
N LEU A 326 -16.70 -11.23 0.89
CA LEU A 326 -16.95 -12.50 0.19
C LEU A 326 -16.35 -13.70 0.92
#